data_AF-A0A498LI51-F1
#
_entry.id   AF-A0A498LI51-F1
#
_cell.length_a   1.000
_cell.length_b   1.000
_cell.length_c   1.000
_cell.angle_alpha   90.00
_cell.angle_beta   90.00
_cell.angle_gamma   90.00
#
_symmetry.space_group_name_H-M   'P 1'
#
loop_
_entity.id
_entity.type
_entity.pdbx_description
1 polymer ?
#
loop_
_entity_poly.entity_id
_entity_poly.type
_entity_poly.pdbx_seq_one_letter_code
_entity_poly.pdbx_strand_id
1 'polypeptide(L)'
;MDDIQVVESKPLIGDKDLQEHDVETPFGRVHCTMKGVPKGDRPVILTYHDIGLNHKSCFDTLFNHEDMQEIMQHFAVCHVDAPGQQEGANTFATGLKSVIGMAVGAGAYILSKFALDYPAMVEGLVLININPCAEGWMDWAAHKISGWTHAMPDMIISHLFGKEEIQQNHDLIGRYRHHIVNDMNQFNLQLFVKSYNSRRDLEIERPVPGGHINVRTLKCPSLLVVGDSSPAVEAVVECNTKLDPTKTTLLKMADCGGLPQVDQPGKLTEAFKYFIQGMGYMPSASMTRLVRSRTASGSSVTSFDGNRSRSHTNEGNRSRSHTNEGRARAHTSENQRTRSHTDNMDSSVDQAPKSTEVSC
;
A
#
# COMPACT_ATOMS: atom_id res chain seq x y z
N MET A 1 36.63 -43.64 -20.76
CA MET A 1 36.36 -43.04 -19.43
C MET A 1 37.12 -41.74 -19.48
N ASP A 2 36.42 -40.67 -19.81
CA ASP A 2 37.02 -39.43 -20.30
C ASP A 2 36.30 -38.31 -19.58
N ASP A 3 36.96 -37.72 -18.59
CA ASP A 3 36.37 -36.76 -17.67
C ASP A 3 36.14 -35.42 -18.38
N ILE A 4 34.88 -35.09 -18.65
CA ILE A 4 34.50 -33.78 -19.19
C ILE A 4 34.69 -32.74 -18.08
N GLN A 5 35.81 -32.02 -18.12
CA GLN A 5 36.04 -30.88 -17.22
C GLN A 5 35.00 -29.80 -17.48
N VAL A 6 34.18 -29.51 -16.47
CA VAL A 6 33.26 -28.37 -16.49
C VAL A 6 34.08 -27.08 -16.45
N VAL A 7 34.02 -26.29 -17.52
CA VAL A 7 34.69 -24.98 -17.59
C VAL A 7 33.89 -23.98 -16.76
N GLU A 8 34.36 -23.70 -15.54
CA GLU A 8 33.76 -22.73 -14.64
C GLU A 8 33.94 -21.29 -15.17
N SER A 9 32.92 -20.77 -15.86
CA SER A 9 32.89 -19.39 -16.34
C SER A 9 32.72 -18.41 -15.17
N LYS A 10 33.83 -17.83 -14.69
CA LYS A 10 33.81 -16.84 -13.60
C LYS A 10 32.84 -15.68 -13.87
N PRO A 11 31.84 -15.43 -13.00
CA PRO A 11 30.98 -14.26 -13.11
C PRO A 11 31.78 -12.95 -12.96
N LEU A 12 31.48 -11.97 -13.81
CA LEU A 12 32.04 -10.62 -13.74
C LEU A 12 31.39 -9.84 -12.58
N ILE A 13 31.97 -9.96 -11.38
CA ILE A 13 31.58 -9.22 -10.15
C ILE A 13 30.04 -9.20 -9.95
N GLY A 14 29.43 -10.38 -10.01
CA GLY A 14 28.01 -10.55 -9.69
C GLY A 14 27.74 -10.28 -8.21
N ASP A 15 26.60 -9.66 -7.92
CA ASP A 15 26.13 -9.41 -6.56
C ASP A 15 25.86 -10.75 -5.85
N LYS A 16 26.52 -10.95 -4.69
CA LYS A 16 26.68 -12.29 -4.11
C LYS A 16 25.48 -12.78 -3.31
N ASP A 17 24.54 -11.89 -3.02
CA ASP A 17 23.37 -12.19 -2.18
C ASP A 17 22.08 -12.43 -3.01
N LEU A 18 22.20 -12.52 -4.33
CA LEU A 18 21.13 -12.93 -5.26
C LEU A 18 21.13 -14.44 -5.50
N GLN A 19 19.96 -15.07 -5.46
CA GLN A 19 19.75 -16.45 -5.91
C GLN A 19 18.43 -16.56 -6.68
N GLU A 20 18.46 -17.11 -7.88
CA GLU A 20 17.27 -17.31 -8.72
C GLU A 20 16.80 -18.77 -8.66
N HIS A 21 15.50 -18.97 -8.53
CA HIS A 21 14.88 -20.26 -8.24
C HIS A 21 13.54 -20.43 -8.97
N ASP A 22 13.34 -21.54 -9.68
CA ASP A 22 12.08 -21.97 -10.26
C ASP A 22 11.34 -22.92 -9.28
N VAL A 23 10.16 -22.54 -8.80
CA VAL A 23 9.27 -23.38 -7.99
C VAL A 23 8.36 -24.18 -8.91
N GLU A 24 8.46 -25.52 -8.90
CA GLU A 24 7.43 -26.37 -9.50
C GLU A 24 6.18 -26.40 -8.60
N THR A 25 5.00 -26.13 -9.18
CA THR A 25 3.71 -26.13 -8.46
C THR A 25 2.68 -27.00 -9.21
N PRO A 26 1.55 -27.38 -8.57
CA PRO A 26 0.44 -28.06 -9.25
C PRO A 26 -0.18 -27.30 -10.45
N PHE A 27 0.19 -26.02 -10.63
CA PHE A 27 -0.28 -25.15 -11.70
C PHE A 27 0.83 -24.75 -12.69
N GLY A 28 2.00 -25.41 -12.63
CA GLY A 28 3.19 -25.10 -13.42
C GLY A 28 4.27 -24.36 -12.63
N ARG A 29 5.32 -23.91 -13.32
CA ARG A 29 6.45 -23.21 -12.70
C ARG A 29 6.16 -21.75 -12.37
N VAL A 30 6.75 -21.31 -11.25
CA VAL A 30 6.77 -19.92 -10.76
C VAL A 30 8.22 -19.55 -10.50
N HIS A 31 8.71 -18.41 -10.98
CA HIS A 31 10.08 -17.96 -10.71
C HIS A 31 10.12 -17.08 -9.46
N CYS A 32 11.20 -17.24 -8.69
CA CYS A 32 11.46 -16.52 -7.45
C CYS A 32 12.92 -16.07 -7.39
N THR A 33 13.15 -14.75 -7.31
CA THR A 33 14.47 -14.18 -7.01
C THR A 33 14.59 -13.91 -5.51
N MET A 34 15.44 -14.65 -4.83
CA MET A 34 15.80 -14.42 -3.43
C MET A 34 16.90 -13.36 -3.35
N LYS A 35 16.69 -12.32 -2.54
CA LYS A 35 17.71 -11.37 -2.10
C LYS A 35 17.97 -11.57 -0.60
N GLY A 36 19.21 -11.92 -0.25
CA GLY A 36 19.65 -12.16 1.12
C GLY A 36 19.17 -13.48 1.74
N VAL A 37 19.71 -13.79 2.93
CA VAL A 37 19.49 -15.08 3.62
C VAL A 37 18.45 -14.95 4.74
N PRO A 38 17.41 -15.81 4.82
CA PRO A 38 16.42 -15.80 5.91
C PRO A 38 17.07 -15.97 7.31
N LYS A 39 16.58 -15.23 8.31
CA LYS A 39 17.26 -15.07 9.61
C LYS A 39 16.42 -15.58 10.78
N GLY A 40 16.64 -16.83 11.17
CA GLY A 40 15.95 -17.47 12.30
C GLY A 40 14.45 -17.60 12.03
N ASP A 41 13.63 -17.19 13.00
CA ASP A 41 12.16 -17.21 12.90
C ASP A 41 11.54 -15.95 12.28
N ARG A 42 12.35 -15.08 11.63
CA ARG A 42 11.80 -13.91 10.93
C ARG A 42 11.08 -14.32 9.63
N PRO A 43 9.92 -13.73 9.31
CA PRO A 43 9.27 -13.93 8.02
C PRO A 43 10.15 -13.44 6.86
N VAL A 44 9.88 -13.94 5.66
CA VAL A 44 10.46 -13.39 4.42
C VAL A 44 9.53 -12.33 3.84
N ILE A 45 10.09 -11.25 3.29
CA ILE A 45 9.30 -10.25 2.55
C ILE A 45 8.98 -10.86 1.18
N LEU A 46 7.72 -11.19 0.93
CA LEU A 46 7.27 -11.83 -0.32
C LEU A 46 6.64 -10.77 -1.23
N THR A 47 7.20 -10.55 -2.42
CA THR A 47 6.66 -9.54 -3.35
C THR A 47 5.95 -10.16 -4.56
N TYR A 48 4.83 -9.59 -4.99
CA TYR A 48 4.11 -10.00 -6.19
C TYR A 48 3.71 -8.78 -7.03
N HIS A 49 4.08 -8.78 -8.31
CA HIS A 49 3.94 -7.61 -9.19
C HIS A 49 2.53 -7.51 -9.84
N ASP A 50 2.27 -6.39 -10.53
CA ASP A 50 1.04 -6.16 -11.27
C ASP A 50 1.10 -6.64 -12.74
N ILE A 51 -0.01 -6.60 -13.47
CA ILE A 51 -0.05 -6.86 -14.92
C ILE A 51 0.80 -5.85 -15.70
N GLY A 52 1.57 -6.32 -16.68
CA GLY A 52 2.47 -5.48 -17.47
C GLY A 52 3.76 -5.08 -16.76
N LEU A 53 4.08 -5.74 -15.65
CA LEU A 53 5.33 -5.61 -14.92
C LEU A 53 5.95 -7.00 -14.67
N ASN A 54 7.19 -7.02 -14.19
CA ASN A 54 7.82 -8.14 -13.48
C ASN A 54 8.41 -7.62 -12.16
N HIS A 55 9.12 -8.44 -11.37
CA HIS A 55 9.66 -7.96 -10.09
C HIS A 55 10.64 -6.78 -10.24
N LYS A 56 11.43 -6.76 -11.31
CA LYS A 56 12.43 -5.71 -11.57
C LYS A 56 11.74 -4.37 -11.87
N SER A 57 10.82 -4.35 -12.84
CA SER A 57 10.09 -3.13 -13.23
C SER A 57 9.02 -2.68 -12.22
N CYS A 58 8.63 -3.54 -11.28
CA CYS A 58 7.68 -3.24 -10.21
C CYS A 58 8.34 -2.79 -8.90
N PHE A 59 9.48 -3.37 -8.51
CA PHE A 59 10.03 -3.27 -7.14
C PHE A 59 11.49 -2.82 -7.01
N ASP A 60 12.35 -2.93 -8.03
CA ASP A 60 13.78 -2.60 -7.84
C ASP A 60 14.00 -1.12 -7.43
N THR A 61 13.15 -0.18 -7.88
CA THR A 61 13.20 1.23 -7.43
C THR A 61 12.98 1.38 -5.91
N LEU A 62 12.15 0.52 -5.31
CA LEU A 62 11.89 0.52 -3.88
C LEU A 62 12.99 -0.25 -3.11
N PHE A 63 13.33 -1.45 -3.56
CA PHE A 63 14.27 -2.32 -2.85
C PHE A 63 15.74 -1.91 -3.03
N ASN A 64 16.06 -1.05 -3.99
CA ASN A 64 17.38 -0.42 -4.12
C ASN A 64 17.42 1.00 -3.50
N HIS A 65 16.33 1.48 -2.87
CA HIS A 65 16.31 2.76 -2.18
C HIS A 65 17.17 2.73 -0.91
N GLU A 66 17.80 3.84 -0.53
CA GLU A 66 18.75 3.90 0.60
C GLU A 66 18.10 3.53 1.94
N ASP A 67 16.93 4.11 2.26
CA ASP A 67 16.17 3.78 3.47
C ASP A 67 15.77 2.27 3.54
N MET A 68 15.57 1.60 2.39
CA MET A 68 15.12 0.21 2.37
C MET A 68 16.25 -0.76 2.75
N GLN A 69 17.51 -0.34 2.61
CA GLN A 69 18.67 -1.15 3.01
C GLN A 69 18.70 -1.42 4.52
N GLU A 70 18.19 -0.49 5.34
CA GLU A 70 18.05 -0.71 6.80
C GLU A 70 17.05 -1.84 7.10
N ILE A 71 16.03 -2.02 6.27
CA ILE A 71 15.05 -3.10 6.39
C ILE A 71 15.62 -4.41 5.82
N MET A 72 16.31 -4.37 4.67
CA MET A 72 16.94 -5.56 4.07
C MET A 72 18.09 -6.14 4.91
N GLN A 73 18.75 -5.35 5.75
CA GLN A 73 19.66 -5.89 6.78
C GLN A 73 18.98 -6.88 7.74
N HIS A 74 17.66 -6.77 7.91
CA HIS A 74 16.86 -7.50 8.90
C HIS A 74 16.01 -8.64 8.33
N PHE A 75 15.74 -8.63 7.01
CA PHE A 75 14.83 -9.56 6.34
C PHE A 75 15.41 -10.02 5.00
N ALA A 76 15.20 -11.28 4.64
CA ALA A 76 15.36 -11.70 3.25
C ALA A 76 14.12 -11.33 2.45
N VAL A 77 14.29 -11.15 1.15
CA VAL A 77 13.22 -10.82 0.20
C VAL A 77 13.09 -11.95 -0.82
N CYS A 78 11.86 -12.38 -1.10
CA CYS A 78 11.52 -13.30 -2.17
C CYS A 78 10.66 -12.55 -3.19
N HIS A 79 11.24 -12.25 -4.34
CA HIS A 79 10.55 -11.61 -5.45
C HIS A 79 9.92 -12.66 -6.36
N VAL A 80 8.59 -12.73 -6.41
CA VAL A 80 7.86 -13.69 -7.25
C VAL A 80 7.48 -13.05 -8.58
N ASP A 81 7.85 -13.71 -9.69
CA ASP A 81 7.34 -13.40 -11.02
C ASP A 81 6.15 -14.31 -11.38
N ALA A 82 5.15 -13.74 -12.04
CA ALA A 82 4.00 -14.48 -12.55
C ALA A 82 4.44 -15.54 -13.59
N PRO A 83 3.79 -16.71 -13.65
CA PRO A 83 4.18 -17.80 -14.55
C PRO A 83 4.41 -17.36 -15.99
N GLY A 84 5.61 -17.64 -16.52
CA GLY A 84 6.00 -17.31 -17.89
C GLY A 84 6.52 -15.87 -18.09
N GLN A 85 6.83 -15.13 -17.02
CA GLN A 85 7.52 -13.83 -17.09
C GLN A 85 9.02 -13.93 -16.73
N GLN A 86 9.57 -15.15 -16.70
CA GLN A 86 10.90 -15.48 -16.16
C GLN A 86 11.93 -15.91 -17.22
N GLU A 87 13.22 -15.86 -16.87
CA GLU A 87 14.35 -16.23 -17.75
C GLU A 87 15.19 -17.38 -17.16
N GLY A 88 14.99 -18.61 -17.65
CA GLY A 88 15.98 -19.72 -17.61
C GLY A 88 16.49 -20.25 -16.26
N ALA A 89 15.63 -20.68 -15.31
CA ALA A 89 16.03 -21.04 -13.94
C ALA A 89 15.96 -22.55 -13.54
N ASN A 90 16.30 -22.85 -12.28
CA ASN A 90 16.43 -24.20 -11.66
C ASN A 90 15.75 -24.27 -10.26
N THR A 91 15.48 -25.48 -9.75
CA THR A 91 14.54 -25.77 -8.63
C THR A 91 14.74 -25.05 -7.28
N PHE A 92 13.66 -24.50 -6.71
CA PHE A 92 13.59 -23.82 -5.40
C PHE A 92 13.77 -24.71 -4.15
N ALA A 93 14.36 -24.17 -3.08
CA ALA A 93 14.57 -24.84 -1.80
C ALA A 93 13.41 -24.65 -0.78
N THR A 94 12.75 -25.74 -0.37
CA THR A 94 11.58 -25.71 0.53
C THR A 94 11.93 -25.36 1.99
N GLY A 95 11.33 -24.31 2.56
CA GLY A 95 11.56 -23.99 3.98
C GLY A 95 10.93 -22.74 4.62
N LEU A 96 10.10 -21.94 3.93
CA LEU A 96 9.53 -20.72 4.51
C LEU A 96 8.38 -21.01 5.49
N LYS A 97 8.46 -20.46 6.71
CA LYS A 97 7.41 -20.58 7.75
C LYS A 97 6.27 -19.58 7.53
N SER A 98 6.62 -18.33 7.30
CA SER A 98 5.71 -17.18 7.24
C SER A 98 6.29 -16.07 6.37
N VAL A 99 5.42 -15.16 5.91
CA VAL A 99 5.80 -14.03 5.06
C VAL A 99 5.13 -12.73 5.48
N ILE A 100 5.80 -11.61 5.17
CA ILE A 100 5.18 -10.28 5.09
C ILE A 100 5.01 -10.00 3.58
N GLY A 101 3.77 -9.95 3.10
CA GLY A 101 3.49 -9.72 1.68
C GLY A 101 3.60 -8.24 1.32
N MET A 102 4.16 -7.92 0.16
CA MET A 102 4.15 -6.57 -0.43
C MET A 102 3.84 -6.66 -1.92
N ALA A 103 2.68 -6.19 -2.36
CA ALA A 103 2.25 -6.42 -3.74
C ALA A 103 1.43 -5.28 -4.34
N VAL A 104 1.38 -5.24 -5.68
CA VAL A 104 0.73 -4.20 -6.48
C VAL A 104 -0.40 -4.81 -7.33
N GLY A 105 -1.58 -4.19 -7.34
CA GLY A 105 -2.69 -4.50 -8.24
C GLY A 105 -3.07 -5.99 -8.28
N ALA A 106 -2.82 -6.66 -9.41
CA ALA A 106 -3.03 -8.09 -9.58
C ALA A 106 -2.29 -8.94 -8.52
N GLY A 107 -1.04 -8.60 -8.21
CA GLY A 107 -0.29 -9.21 -7.12
C GLY A 107 -0.91 -8.95 -5.75
N ALA A 108 -1.47 -7.76 -5.53
CA ALA A 108 -2.14 -7.42 -4.27
C ALA A 108 -3.43 -8.23 -4.06
N TYR A 109 -4.19 -8.46 -5.13
CA TYR A 109 -5.32 -9.41 -5.13
C TYR A 109 -4.84 -10.85 -4.85
N ILE A 110 -3.76 -11.30 -5.50
CA ILE A 110 -3.20 -12.65 -5.32
C ILE A 110 -2.72 -12.89 -3.88
N LEU A 111 -1.92 -11.99 -3.30
CA LEU A 111 -1.45 -12.13 -1.91
C LEU A 111 -2.58 -11.97 -0.89
N SER A 112 -3.60 -11.15 -1.16
CA SER A 112 -4.79 -11.08 -0.32
C SER A 112 -5.57 -12.38 -0.32
N LYS A 113 -5.76 -13.00 -1.50
CA LYS A 113 -6.38 -14.33 -1.58
C LYS A 113 -5.55 -15.39 -0.85
N PHE A 114 -4.23 -15.40 -1.04
CA PHE A 114 -3.33 -16.29 -0.30
C PHE A 114 -3.46 -16.12 1.22
N ALA A 115 -3.58 -14.89 1.73
CA ALA A 115 -3.78 -14.62 3.16
C ALA A 115 -5.19 -14.96 3.69
N LEU A 116 -6.21 -14.95 2.83
CA LEU A 116 -7.55 -15.43 3.18
C LEU A 116 -7.60 -16.97 3.27
N ASP A 117 -6.89 -17.65 2.37
CA ASP A 117 -6.90 -19.11 2.24
C ASP A 117 -5.86 -19.77 3.18
N TYR A 118 -4.73 -19.10 3.48
CA TYR A 118 -3.63 -19.57 4.34
C TYR A 118 -3.22 -18.53 5.42
N PRO A 119 -4.14 -18.07 6.29
CA PRO A 119 -3.89 -16.95 7.22
C PRO A 119 -2.78 -17.20 8.27
N ALA A 120 -2.38 -18.46 8.50
CA ALA A 120 -1.27 -18.80 9.40
C ALA A 120 0.13 -18.56 8.77
N MET A 121 0.21 -18.38 7.44
CA MET A 121 1.47 -18.15 6.72
C MET A 121 1.74 -16.66 6.43
N VAL A 122 0.79 -15.77 6.71
CA VAL A 122 0.91 -14.33 6.38
C VAL A 122 0.81 -13.50 7.64
N GLU A 123 1.92 -12.89 8.04
CA GLU A 123 2.00 -12.05 9.24
C GLU A 123 1.51 -10.63 9.00
N GLY A 124 1.63 -10.12 7.77
CA GLY A 124 1.14 -8.81 7.37
C GLY A 124 1.14 -8.61 5.87
N LEU A 125 0.35 -7.67 5.38
CA LEU A 125 0.26 -7.32 3.96
C LEU A 125 0.43 -5.81 3.72
N VAL A 126 1.21 -5.46 2.70
CA VAL A 126 1.23 -4.13 2.06
C VAL A 126 0.60 -4.28 0.68
N LEU A 127 -0.53 -3.60 0.47
CA LEU A 127 -1.42 -3.79 -0.69
C LEU A 127 -1.54 -2.47 -1.46
N ILE A 128 -0.72 -2.33 -2.48
CA ILE A 128 -0.67 -1.15 -3.35
C ILE A 128 -1.69 -1.33 -4.47
N ASN A 129 -2.54 -0.33 -4.73
CA ASN A 129 -3.53 -0.33 -5.83
C ASN A 129 -4.47 -1.55 -5.88
N ILE A 130 -4.77 -2.20 -4.73
CA ILE A 130 -5.64 -3.39 -4.72
C ILE A 130 -7.06 -3.09 -5.19
N ASN A 131 -7.55 -3.89 -6.15
CA ASN A 131 -8.97 -4.03 -6.43
C ASN A 131 -9.46 -5.41 -5.95
N PRO A 132 -10.29 -5.49 -4.89
CA PRO A 132 -10.79 -6.75 -4.34
C PRO A 132 -12.04 -7.28 -5.08
N CYS A 133 -12.57 -6.54 -6.05
CA CYS A 133 -13.82 -6.82 -6.75
C CYS A 133 -13.54 -7.36 -8.16
N ALA A 134 -14.46 -8.16 -8.70
CA ALA A 134 -14.52 -8.51 -10.11
C ALA A 134 -14.67 -7.24 -10.97
N GLU A 135 -14.19 -7.28 -12.21
CA GLU A 135 -14.27 -6.12 -13.09
C GLU A 135 -15.66 -6.02 -13.73
N GLY A 136 -16.35 -4.89 -13.51
CA GLY A 136 -17.62 -4.58 -14.14
C GLY A 136 -17.47 -4.55 -15.66
N TRP A 137 -18.03 -5.54 -16.35
CA TRP A 137 -17.93 -5.66 -17.81
C TRP A 137 -18.50 -4.45 -18.56
N MET A 138 -19.43 -3.71 -17.93
CA MET A 138 -19.94 -2.44 -18.43
C MET A 138 -18.95 -1.27 -18.24
N ASP A 139 -18.23 -1.18 -17.11
CA ASP A 139 -17.28 -0.08 -16.85
C ASP A 139 -16.04 -0.20 -17.73
N TRP A 140 -15.54 -1.43 -17.87
CA TRP A 140 -14.45 -1.78 -18.80
C TRP A 140 -14.80 -1.38 -20.24
N ALA A 141 -16.06 -1.58 -20.65
CA ALA A 141 -16.57 -1.21 -21.97
C ALA A 141 -16.79 0.31 -22.11
N ALA A 142 -17.53 0.93 -21.19
CA ALA A 142 -17.96 2.32 -21.25
C ALA A 142 -16.79 3.31 -21.27
N HIS A 143 -15.70 3.02 -20.55
CA HIS A 143 -14.52 3.87 -20.50
C HIS A 143 -13.45 3.60 -21.57
N LYS A 144 -13.52 2.48 -22.33
CA LYS A 144 -12.48 2.11 -23.32
C LYS A 144 -12.99 1.90 -24.76
N ILE A 145 -14.30 1.97 -25.03
CA ILE A 145 -14.87 1.79 -26.39
C ILE A 145 -15.09 3.12 -27.14
N SER A 146 -15.12 4.27 -26.45
CA SER A 146 -15.45 5.57 -27.06
C SER A 146 -14.38 6.18 -27.98
N GLY A 147 -13.19 5.58 -28.08
CA GLY A 147 -12.15 5.99 -29.02
C GLY A 147 -10.98 5.01 -29.04
N TRP A 148 -10.60 4.57 -30.24
CA TRP A 148 -9.54 3.58 -30.55
C TRP A 148 -9.75 2.14 -30.04
N THR A 149 -9.50 1.19 -30.93
CA THR A 149 -9.26 -0.22 -30.59
C THR A 149 -7.86 -0.34 -29.96
N HIS A 150 -7.73 0.08 -28.71
CA HIS A 150 -6.43 0.15 -28.03
C HIS A 150 -5.70 -1.20 -28.01
N ALA A 151 -4.41 -1.16 -28.36
CA ALA A 151 -3.54 -2.31 -28.22
C ALA A 151 -3.35 -2.65 -26.73
N MET A 152 -3.10 -3.93 -26.44
CA MET A 152 -2.92 -4.43 -25.07
C MET A 152 -1.92 -3.60 -24.21
N PRO A 153 -0.80 -3.09 -24.74
CA PRO A 153 0.08 -2.17 -24.01
C PRO A 153 -0.58 -0.86 -23.56
N ASP A 154 -1.41 -0.22 -24.39
CA ASP A 154 -2.11 1.02 -24.00
C ASP A 154 -3.18 0.75 -22.94
N MET A 155 -3.83 -0.41 -23.02
CA MET A 155 -4.82 -0.86 -22.03
C MET A 155 -4.18 -1.10 -20.66
N ILE A 156 -2.93 -1.58 -20.62
CA ILE A 156 -2.10 -1.74 -19.42
C ILE A 156 -1.60 -0.39 -18.90
N ILE A 157 -1.09 0.49 -19.76
CA ILE A 157 -0.68 1.86 -19.36
C ILE A 157 -1.85 2.60 -18.70
N SER A 158 -3.07 2.42 -19.23
CA SER A 158 -4.32 2.97 -18.69
C SER A 158 -4.90 2.21 -17.47
N HIS A 159 -4.22 1.16 -17.01
CA HIS A 159 -4.48 0.47 -15.73
C HIS A 159 -3.44 0.87 -14.68
N LEU A 160 -2.17 0.99 -15.08
CA LEU A 160 -1.08 1.37 -14.18
C LEU A 160 -1.10 2.86 -13.80
N PHE A 161 -1.41 3.76 -14.73
CA PHE A 161 -1.15 5.20 -14.58
C PHE A 161 -2.40 6.10 -14.67
N GLY A 162 -2.34 7.27 -14.03
CA GLY A 162 -3.41 8.26 -14.05
C GLY A 162 -3.52 9.00 -15.40
N LYS A 163 -4.69 9.52 -15.75
CA LYS A 163 -4.91 10.21 -17.05
C LYS A 163 -4.00 11.44 -17.23
N GLU A 164 -3.80 12.21 -16.16
CA GLU A 164 -2.93 13.39 -16.18
C GLU A 164 -1.45 12.99 -16.27
N GLU A 165 -1.04 11.95 -15.55
CA GLU A 165 0.30 11.37 -15.58
C GLU A 165 0.66 10.83 -16.98
N ILE A 166 -0.28 10.14 -17.64
CA ILE A 166 -0.16 9.70 -19.04
C ILE A 166 0.07 10.88 -20.00
N GLN A 167 -0.53 12.04 -19.72
CA GLN A 167 -0.45 13.24 -20.54
C GLN A 167 0.76 14.15 -20.22
N GLN A 168 1.30 14.09 -19.00
CA GLN A 168 2.35 15.01 -18.53
C GLN A 168 3.74 14.36 -18.41
N ASN A 169 3.83 13.06 -18.11
CA ASN A 169 5.08 12.37 -17.83
C ASN A 169 5.48 11.40 -18.97
N HIS A 170 5.68 11.95 -20.17
CA HIS A 170 5.96 11.17 -21.38
C HIS A 170 7.19 10.25 -21.26
N ASP A 171 8.22 10.60 -20.48
CA ASP A 171 9.42 9.78 -20.30
C ASP A 171 9.16 8.53 -19.43
N LEU A 172 8.41 8.66 -18.34
CA LEU A 172 7.97 7.52 -17.51
C LEU A 172 7.08 6.57 -18.33
N ILE A 173 6.10 7.16 -19.01
CA ILE A 173 5.08 6.45 -19.80
C ILE A 173 5.69 5.81 -21.06
N GLY A 174 6.70 6.44 -21.66
CA GLY A 174 7.50 5.90 -22.74
C GLY A 174 8.35 4.71 -22.27
N ARG A 175 9.01 4.82 -21.11
CA ARG A 175 9.80 3.73 -20.50
C ARG A 175 8.94 2.50 -20.21
N TYR A 176 7.80 2.67 -19.54
CA TYR A 176 6.90 1.56 -19.24
C TYR A 176 6.24 0.97 -20.49
N ARG A 177 5.84 1.79 -21.48
CA ARG A 177 5.36 1.25 -22.76
C ARG A 177 6.44 0.49 -23.53
N HIS A 178 7.70 0.94 -23.47
CA HIS A 178 8.83 0.20 -24.06
C HIS A 178 9.01 -1.16 -23.37
N HIS A 179 9.04 -1.19 -22.04
CA HIS A 179 9.12 -2.43 -21.26
C HIS A 179 8.01 -3.42 -21.62
N ILE A 180 6.75 -2.96 -21.56
CA ILE A 180 5.56 -3.77 -21.85
C ILE A 180 5.58 -4.35 -23.27
N VAL A 181 6.19 -3.66 -24.25
CA VAL A 181 6.22 -4.11 -25.66
C VAL A 181 7.43 -4.99 -26.00
N ASN A 182 8.61 -4.70 -25.45
CA ASN A 182 9.88 -5.28 -25.92
C ASN A 182 10.49 -6.27 -24.92
N ASP A 183 10.32 -6.05 -23.62
CA ASP A 183 10.96 -6.86 -22.58
C ASP A 183 10.06 -8.04 -22.14
N MET A 184 8.74 -7.90 -22.32
CA MET A 184 7.75 -8.88 -21.86
C MET A 184 7.29 -9.85 -22.95
N ASN A 185 7.07 -11.11 -22.57
CA ASN A 185 6.46 -12.10 -23.46
C ASN A 185 4.97 -11.76 -23.69
N GLN A 186 4.65 -11.25 -24.88
CA GLN A 186 3.32 -10.73 -25.23
C GLN A 186 2.19 -11.77 -25.08
N PHE A 187 2.47 -13.05 -25.35
CA PHE A 187 1.49 -14.12 -25.24
C PHE A 187 1.18 -14.44 -23.77
N ASN A 188 2.22 -14.62 -22.95
CA ASN A 188 2.08 -14.88 -21.52
C ASN A 188 1.47 -13.67 -20.80
N LEU A 189 1.82 -12.46 -21.21
CA LEU A 189 1.22 -11.22 -20.71
C LEU A 189 -0.28 -11.13 -21.05
N GLN A 190 -0.69 -11.48 -22.27
CA GLN A 190 -2.11 -11.53 -22.64
C GLN A 190 -2.89 -12.55 -21.79
N LEU A 191 -2.28 -13.69 -21.45
CA LEU A 191 -2.88 -14.68 -20.54
C LEU A 191 -3.00 -14.16 -19.11
N PHE A 192 -1.98 -13.47 -18.58
CA PHE A 192 -2.01 -12.90 -17.23
C PHE A 192 -3.04 -11.77 -17.12
N VAL A 193 -3.09 -10.85 -18.10
CA VAL A 193 -4.15 -9.83 -18.23
C VAL A 193 -5.54 -10.47 -18.27
N LYS A 194 -5.74 -11.48 -19.12
CA LYS A 194 -7.03 -12.19 -19.21
C LYS A 194 -7.42 -12.82 -17.87
N SER A 195 -6.45 -13.41 -17.15
CA SER A 195 -6.67 -13.98 -15.82
C SER A 195 -7.11 -12.91 -14.82
N TYR A 196 -6.39 -11.78 -14.73
CA TYR A 196 -6.73 -10.69 -13.82
C TYR A 196 -8.08 -10.04 -14.11
N ASN A 197 -8.42 -9.79 -15.38
CA ASN A 197 -9.71 -9.20 -15.77
C ASN A 197 -10.89 -10.18 -15.57
N SER A 198 -10.61 -11.48 -15.44
CA SER A 198 -11.60 -12.53 -15.13
C SER A 198 -11.58 -12.98 -13.65
N ARG A 199 -10.94 -12.20 -12.77
CA ARG A 199 -10.99 -12.40 -11.32
C ARG A 199 -12.44 -12.32 -10.79
N ARG A 200 -12.68 -12.96 -9.65
CA ARG A 200 -13.92 -12.83 -8.89
C ARG A 200 -13.72 -11.83 -7.76
N ASP A 201 -14.78 -11.51 -7.03
CA ASP A 201 -14.64 -10.84 -5.75
C ASP A 201 -13.81 -11.69 -4.78
N LEU A 202 -13.05 -11.03 -3.90
CA LEU A 202 -12.41 -11.67 -2.75
C LEU A 202 -13.40 -12.05 -1.64
N GLU A 203 -14.67 -11.69 -1.78
CA GLU A 203 -15.76 -11.97 -0.83
C GLU A 203 -15.42 -11.49 0.60
N ILE A 204 -14.70 -10.36 0.70
CA ILE A 204 -14.31 -9.76 1.99
C ILE A 204 -15.42 -8.88 2.56
N GLU A 205 -15.72 -9.08 3.84
CA GLU A 205 -16.69 -8.29 4.60
C GLU A 205 -16.06 -7.77 5.90
N ARG A 206 -16.54 -6.61 6.36
CA ARG A 206 -16.05 -5.99 7.60
C ARG A 206 -16.64 -6.70 8.82
N PRO A 207 -15.82 -7.21 9.76
CA PRO A 207 -16.33 -7.85 10.97
C PRO A 207 -17.03 -6.81 11.86
N VAL A 208 -18.23 -7.14 12.33
CA VAL A 208 -19.01 -6.30 13.26
C VAL A 208 -18.52 -6.55 14.69
N PRO A 209 -18.07 -5.52 15.44
CA PRO A 209 -17.65 -5.67 16.83
C PRO A 209 -18.78 -6.26 17.70
N GLY A 210 -18.49 -7.35 18.41
CA GLY A 210 -19.49 -8.08 19.21
C GLY A 210 -20.48 -8.94 18.42
N GLY A 211 -20.37 -8.98 17.08
CA GLY A 211 -21.18 -9.88 16.25
C GLY A 211 -20.72 -11.34 16.33
N HIS A 212 -21.67 -12.27 16.30
CA HIS A 212 -21.40 -13.72 16.30
C HIS A 212 -21.13 -14.31 14.90
N ILE A 213 -21.16 -13.50 13.84
CA ILE A 213 -20.94 -13.94 12.46
C ILE A 213 -19.44 -13.87 12.12
N ASN A 214 -18.83 -15.03 11.84
CA ASN A 214 -17.44 -15.10 11.40
C ASN A 214 -17.33 -14.83 9.89
N VAL A 215 -17.13 -13.56 9.53
CA VAL A 215 -16.96 -13.14 8.13
C VAL A 215 -15.59 -13.51 7.53
N ARG A 216 -15.57 -13.68 6.21
CA ARG A 216 -14.33 -13.77 5.42
C ARG A 216 -13.69 -12.39 5.37
N THR A 217 -12.49 -12.27 5.93
CA THR A 217 -11.74 -11.01 6.02
C THR A 217 -10.29 -11.32 6.40
N LEU A 218 -9.36 -10.43 6.09
CA LEU A 218 -7.94 -10.59 6.39
C LEU A 218 -7.73 -10.65 7.92
N LYS A 219 -6.94 -11.63 8.39
CA LYS A 219 -6.72 -11.85 9.83
C LYS A 219 -5.41 -11.21 10.34
N CYS A 220 -4.49 -10.88 9.44
CA CYS A 220 -3.24 -10.15 9.68
C CYS A 220 -3.41 -8.62 9.59
N PRO A 221 -2.52 -7.82 10.18
CA PRO A 221 -2.34 -6.40 9.86
C PRO A 221 -2.22 -6.15 8.35
N SER A 222 -2.82 -5.06 7.88
CA SER A 222 -2.86 -4.70 6.45
C SER A 222 -2.62 -3.20 6.25
N LEU A 223 -1.65 -2.84 5.42
CA LEU A 223 -1.41 -1.48 4.96
C LEU A 223 -1.87 -1.34 3.51
N LEU A 224 -3.01 -0.70 3.31
CA LEU A 224 -3.51 -0.33 1.98
C LEU A 224 -2.78 0.93 1.51
N VAL A 225 -2.28 0.95 0.28
CA VAL A 225 -1.51 2.07 -0.28
C VAL A 225 -2.07 2.45 -1.65
N VAL A 226 -2.25 3.75 -1.88
CA VAL A 226 -2.66 4.28 -3.19
C VAL A 226 -2.16 5.70 -3.39
N GLY A 227 -1.67 6.03 -4.59
CA GLY A 227 -1.36 7.41 -4.97
C GLY A 227 -2.63 8.25 -5.10
N ASP A 228 -2.56 9.56 -4.84
CA ASP A 228 -3.76 10.40 -4.85
C ASP A 228 -4.37 10.64 -6.24
N SER A 229 -3.55 10.50 -7.28
CA SER A 229 -3.92 10.53 -8.71
C SER A 229 -3.94 9.15 -9.39
N SER A 230 -3.81 8.06 -8.61
CA SER A 230 -3.84 6.68 -9.12
C SER A 230 -5.24 6.29 -9.65
N PRO A 231 -5.35 5.53 -10.75
CA PRO A 231 -6.64 4.99 -11.21
C PRO A 231 -7.29 4.02 -10.21
N ALA A 232 -6.54 3.52 -9.21
CA ALA A 232 -7.04 2.56 -8.22
C ALA A 232 -7.66 3.21 -6.95
N VAL A 233 -7.71 4.54 -6.83
CA VAL A 233 -8.16 5.25 -5.61
C VAL A 233 -9.51 4.76 -5.10
N GLU A 234 -10.51 4.63 -5.97
CA GLU A 234 -11.86 4.23 -5.58
C GLU A 234 -11.90 2.78 -5.08
N ALA A 235 -11.26 1.85 -5.80
CA ALA A 235 -11.21 0.43 -5.43
C ALA A 235 -10.44 0.18 -4.12
N VAL A 236 -9.36 0.93 -3.85
CA VAL A 236 -8.61 0.83 -2.58
C VAL A 236 -9.41 1.43 -1.41
N VAL A 237 -10.13 2.53 -1.64
CA VAL A 237 -11.04 3.11 -0.64
C VAL A 237 -12.20 2.16 -0.35
N GLU A 238 -12.80 1.53 -1.37
CA GLU A 238 -13.83 0.50 -1.20
C GLU A 238 -13.28 -0.70 -0.43
N CYS A 239 -12.08 -1.19 -0.76
CA CYS A 239 -11.38 -2.27 -0.06
C CYS A 239 -11.23 -1.96 1.44
N ASN A 240 -10.85 -0.73 1.79
CA ASN A 240 -10.78 -0.28 3.18
C ASN A 240 -12.12 -0.40 3.91
N THR A 241 -13.25 -0.10 3.25
CA THR A 241 -14.58 -0.28 3.88
C THR A 241 -14.88 -1.74 4.22
N LYS A 242 -14.37 -2.70 3.43
CA LYS A 242 -14.60 -4.15 3.58
C LYS A 242 -13.65 -4.86 4.56
N LEU A 243 -12.62 -4.18 5.07
CA LEU A 243 -11.64 -4.78 6.00
C LEU A 243 -11.83 -4.35 7.47
N ASP A 244 -11.20 -5.11 8.38
CA ASP A 244 -11.18 -4.86 9.82
C ASP A 244 -10.40 -3.56 10.15
N PRO A 245 -11.06 -2.49 10.66
CA PRO A 245 -10.42 -1.22 10.93
C PRO A 245 -9.46 -1.25 12.14
N THR A 246 -9.44 -2.33 12.94
CA THR A 246 -8.47 -2.51 14.04
C THR A 246 -7.12 -3.04 13.54
N LYS A 247 -7.07 -3.55 12.31
CA LYS A 247 -5.89 -4.15 11.67
C LYS A 247 -5.47 -3.47 10.37
N THR A 248 -6.37 -2.68 9.78
CA THR A 248 -6.19 -2.08 8.46
C THR A 248 -5.88 -0.59 8.55
N THR A 249 -4.79 -0.16 7.93
CA THR A 249 -4.44 1.25 7.75
C THR A 249 -4.53 1.61 6.27
N LEU A 250 -5.13 2.75 5.94
CA LEU A 250 -5.15 3.30 4.57
C LEU A 250 -4.18 4.49 4.48
N LEU A 251 -3.17 4.34 3.62
CA LEU A 251 -2.24 5.39 3.24
C LEU A 251 -2.55 5.88 1.81
N LYS A 252 -3.30 6.99 1.72
CA LYS A 252 -3.41 7.75 0.47
C LYS A 252 -2.19 8.68 0.39
N MET A 253 -1.31 8.45 -0.57
CA MET A 253 -0.05 9.19 -0.73
C MET A 253 -0.28 10.43 -1.58
N ALA A 254 -0.01 11.61 -1.02
CA ALA A 254 -0.18 12.89 -1.72
C ALA A 254 0.93 13.15 -2.75
N ASP A 255 0.58 13.83 -3.84
CA ASP A 255 1.43 14.16 -4.99
C ASP A 255 1.97 12.91 -5.71
N CYS A 256 1.14 11.87 -5.85
CA CYS A 256 1.58 10.51 -6.20
C CYS A 256 0.69 9.89 -7.28
N GLY A 257 1.31 9.34 -8.32
CA GLY A 257 0.65 8.79 -9.50
C GLY A 257 0.33 7.30 -9.37
N GLY A 258 0.46 6.61 -10.49
CA GLY A 258 0.12 5.21 -10.65
C GLY A 258 0.94 4.24 -9.81
N LEU A 259 2.23 4.51 -9.56
CA LEU A 259 3.16 3.56 -8.95
C LEU A 259 3.85 4.16 -7.70
N PRO A 260 3.20 4.18 -6.53
CA PRO A 260 3.76 4.81 -5.32
C PRO A 260 5.14 4.29 -4.88
N GLN A 261 5.46 3.04 -5.20
CA GLN A 261 6.76 2.42 -4.94
C GLN A 261 7.88 2.86 -5.90
N VAL A 262 7.53 3.56 -6.99
CA VAL A 262 8.45 4.12 -7.99
C VAL A 262 8.48 5.66 -7.88
N ASP A 263 7.32 6.28 -7.72
CA ASP A 263 7.17 7.75 -7.59
C ASP A 263 7.73 8.28 -6.26
N GLN A 264 7.49 7.55 -5.17
CA GLN A 264 7.72 8.02 -3.80
C GLN A 264 8.35 6.94 -2.88
N PRO A 265 9.39 6.21 -3.31
CA PRO A 265 9.94 5.05 -2.59
C PRO A 265 10.36 5.34 -1.15
N GLY A 266 10.97 6.51 -0.86
CA GLY A 266 11.33 6.89 0.51
C GLY A 266 10.13 7.08 1.45
N LYS A 267 9.04 7.73 0.98
CA LYS A 267 7.80 7.88 1.76
C LYS A 267 7.15 6.49 2.02
N LEU A 268 7.13 5.62 1.02
CA LEU A 268 6.60 4.26 1.17
C LEU A 268 7.49 3.40 2.10
N THR A 269 8.81 3.58 2.05
CA THR A 269 9.75 2.89 2.94
C THR A 269 9.59 3.33 4.39
N GLU A 270 9.42 4.64 4.65
CA GLU A 270 9.09 5.15 6.01
C GLU A 270 7.76 4.54 6.51
N ALA A 271 6.72 4.47 5.67
CA ALA A 271 5.46 3.84 6.03
C ALA A 271 5.60 2.32 6.30
N PHE A 272 6.36 1.60 5.48
CA PHE A 272 6.64 0.18 5.68
C PHE A 272 7.45 -0.08 6.96
N LYS A 273 8.40 0.81 7.29
CA LYS A 273 9.16 0.77 8.55
C LYS A 273 8.25 0.87 9.77
N TYR A 274 7.27 1.79 9.76
CA TYR A 274 6.30 1.88 10.84
C TYR A 274 5.34 0.67 10.87
N PHE A 275 4.98 0.10 9.73
CA PHE A 275 4.13 -1.10 9.64
C PHE A 275 4.82 -2.33 10.26
N ILE A 276 6.08 -2.61 9.92
CA ILE A 276 6.83 -3.73 10.52
C ILE A 276 7.15 -3.48 12.01
N GLN A 277 7.34 -2.22 12.43
CA GLN A 277 7.46 -1.86 13.85
C GLN A 277 6.15 -2.07 14.62
N GLY A 278 4.99 -1.83 14.00
CA GLY A 278 3.68 -2.17 14.56
C GLY A 278 3.47 -3.68 14.78
N MET A 279 4.16 -4.51 14.01
CA MET A 279 4.21 -5.98 14.19
C MET A 279 5.30 -6.43 15.19
N GLY A 280 6.02 -5.51 15.81
CA GLY A 280 7.09 -5.79 16.80
C GLY A 280 8.48 -6.02 16.19
N TYR A 281 8.65 -5.92 14.88
CA TYR A 281 9.94 -6.06 14.22
C TYR A 281 10.74 -4.75 14.22
N MET A 282 12.07 -4.86 14.18
CA MET A 282 12.98 -3.70 14.14
C MET A 282 12.70 -2.60 15.21
N PRO A 283 12.45 -2.94 16.49
CA PRO A 283 12.08 -1.94 17.51
C PRO A 283 13.20 -0.93 17.83
N SER A 284 14.46 -1.26 17.54
CA SER A 284 15.62 -0.39 17.72
C SER A 284 15.96 0.45 16.48
N ALA A 285 15.24 0.29 15.37
CA ALA A 285 15.51 1.00 14.12
C ALA A 285 15.05 2.47 14.23
N SER A 286 15.96 3.40 13.96
CA SER A 286 15.76 4.81 14.30
C SER A 286 14.72 5.48 13.40
N MET A 287 13.76 6.22 13.99
CA MET A 287 12.74 6.91 13.19
C MET A 287 13.38 8.09 12.43
N THR A 288 13.52 7.95 11.10
CA THR A 288 14.35 8.80 10.24
C THR A 288 14.00 10.29 10.37
N ARG A 289 12.71 10.62 10.57
CA ARG A 289 12.24 11.99 10.79
C ARG A 289 12.47 12.53 12.21
N LEU A 290 12.39 11.70 13.26
CA LEU A 290 12.48 12.21 14.65
C LEU A 290 13.90 12.65 15.03
N VAL A 291 14.92 12.10 14.37
CA VAL A 291 16.32 12.51 14.57
C VAL A 291 16.59 13.91 14.00
N ARG A 292 16.03 14.23 12.82
CA ARG A 292 16.31 15.49 12.12
C ARG A 292 15.70 16.73 12.79
N SER A 293 14.75 16.54 13.70
CA SER A 293 14.17 17.62 14.54
C SER A 293 15.03 18.00 15.76
N ARG A 294 16.15 17.32 16.02
CA ARG A 294 17.12 17.75 17.04
C ARG A 294 18.07 18.80 16.47
N THR A 295 17.67 20.07 16.58
CA THR A 295 18.59 21.20 16.39
C THR A 295 19.74 21.14 17.39
N ALA A 296 20.92 20.72 16.91
CA ALA A 296 22.15 20.83 17.68
C ALA A 296 22.56 22.31 17.75
N SER A 297 22.18 23.00 18.83
CA SER A 297 22.54 24.40 19.10
C SER A 297 24.04 24.54 19.44
N GLY A 298 24.90 24.37 18.44
CA GLY A 298 26.35 24.42 18.56
C GLY A 298 26.96 25.70 17.99
N SER A 299 27.04 26.75 18.81
CA SER A 299 27.97 27.91 18.73
C SER A 299 27.58 28.96 19.78
N SER A 300 28.47 29.81 20.29
CA SER A 300 29.86 30.07 19.89
C SER A 300 30.83 30.17 21.08
N VAL A 301 32.12 29.99 20.79
CA VAL A 301 33.23 30.50 21.60
C VAL A 301 33.76 31.80 20.97
N THR A 302 34.63 32.50 21.71
CA THR A 302 35.35 33.75 21.34
C THR A 302 34.56 35.07 21.42
N SER A 303 34.87 35.85 22.47
CA SER A 303 35.23 37.27 22.39
C SER A 303 35.97 37.64 23.69
N PHE A 304 36.99 38.49 23.61
CA PHE A 304 37.84 38.88 24.75
C PHE A 304 37.56 40.33 25.17
N ASP A 305 37.75 40.58 26.48
CA ASP A 305 37.93 41.86 27.19
C ASP A 305 37.02 43.08 26.93
N GLY A 306 36.43 43.59 28.03
CA GLY A 306 35.65 44.83 28.09
C GLY A 306 35.37 45.28 29.53
N ASN A 307 36.33 45.96 30.16
CA ASN A 307 36.32 46.31 31.60
C ASN A 307 35.45 47.55 31.95
N ARG A 308 34.54 47.45 32.95
CA ARG A 308 34.23 48.54 33.93
C ARG A 308 33.28 48.18 35.11
N SER A 309 33.84 48.24 36.32
CA SER A 309 33.33 48.79 37.61
C SER A 309 31.84 48.74 38.07
N ARG A 310 31.63 48.03 39.20
CA ARG A 310 30.95 48.43 40.48
C ARG A 310 29.70 49.37 40.50
N SER A 311 28.63 48.94 41.20
CA SER A 311 28.11 49.58 42.44
C SER A 311 27.02 48.75 43.18
N HIS A 312 26.70 49.12 44.44
CA HIS A 312 25.56 48.65 45.27
C HIS A 312 24.23 49.31 44.79
N THR A 313 23.00 48.97 45.20
CA THR A 313 22.35 48.73 46.53
C THR A 313 21.10 47.82 46.38
N ASN A 314 20.74 46.87 47.27
CA ASN A 314 20.26 46.91 48.67
C ASN A 314 18.74 47.24 48.87
N GLU A 315 18.06 46.41 49.69
CA GLU A 315 16.66 46.49 50.21
C GLU A 315 15.49 46.53 49.19
N GLY A 316 14.26 46.07 49.51
CA GLY A 316 13.72 45.33 50.67
C GLY A 316 12.34 44.73 50.30
N ASN A 317 12.01 43.47 50.60
CA ASN A 317 11.52 42.93 51.88
C ASN A 317 9.98 43.10 52.11
N ARG A 318 9.31 41.99 52.49
CA ARG A 318 7.89 41.82 52.92
C ARG A 318 6.77 41.92 51.84
N SER A 319 5.56 41.35 52.05
CA SER A 319 5.13 40.05 52.62
C SER A 319 3.59 39.93 52.66
N ARG A 320 3.01 38.88 52.05
CA ARG A 320 1.62 38.37 52.29
C ARG A 320 0.50 39.43 51.96
N SER A 321 -0.81 39.18 51.98
CA SER A 321 -1.61 37.97 52.30
C SER A 321 -2.94 37.95 51.51
N HIS A 322 -3.60 36.79 51.54
CA HIS A 322 -4.99 36.47 51.15
C HIS A 322 -6.07 37.56 51.21
N THR A 323 -7.08 37.43 50.33
CA THR A 323 -8.49 37.18 50.72
C THR A 323 -9.25 36.41 49.63
N ASN A 324 -10.45 35.89 49.95
CA ASN A 324 -11.28 35.02 49.10
C ASN A 324 -12.77 35.36 49.29
N GLU A 325 -13.50 35.60 48.20
CA GLU A 325 -14.96 35.83 48.11
C GLU A 325 -15.37 35.73 46.61
N GLY A 326 -16.62 35.52 46.19
CA GLY A 326 -17.89 35.29 46.91
C GLY A 326 -19.06 35.20 45.88
N ARG A 327 -20.09 34.36 46.12
CA ARG A 327 -21.19 34.10 45.15
C ARG A 327 -22.48 34.90 45.47
N ALA A 328 -23.06 35.59 44.48
CA ALA A 328 -24.50 35.94 44.41
C ALA A 328 -24.91 36.44 42.99
N ARG A 329 -26.20 36.69 42.69
CA ARG A 329 -27.27 35.75 42.27
C ARG A 329 -28.62 36.48 42.04
N ALA A 330 -29.14 36.55 40.80
CA ALA A 330 -30.52 36.92 40.40
C ALA A 330 -30.77 36.42 38.94
N HIS A 331 -31.92 35.96 38.41
CA HIS A 331 -33.35 36.34 38.51
C HIS A 331 -33.66 37.69 37.82
N THR A 332 -34.59 37.87 36.87
CA THR A 332 -35.63 37.02 36.19
C THR A 332 -35.95 37.66 34.79
N SER A 333 -36.94 37.33 33.92
CA SER A 333 -38.12 36.43 33.85
C SER A 333 -38.66 36.28 32.39
N GLU A 334 -39.46 35.23 32.16
CA GLU A 334 -40.61 35.04 31.21
C GLU A 334 -40.76 35.83 29.89
N ASN A 335 -41.12 35.13 28.80
CA ASN A 335 -42.50 35.16 28.25
C ASN A 335 -42.83 33.93 27.37
N GLN A 336 -44.13 33.65 27.15
CA GLN A 336 -44.65 32.55 26.33
C GLN A 336 -45.34 33.04 25.04
N ARG A 337 -45.49 32.15 24.03
CA ARG A 337 -46.71 32.03 23.18
C ARG A 337 -46.73 30.71 22.41
N THR A 338 -47.92 30.31 21.94
CA THR A 338 -48.24 28.91 21.59
C THR A 338 -49.38 28.81 20.58
N ARG A 339 -49.44 27.72 19.79
CA ARG A 339 -50.61 27.21 19.02
C ARG A 339 -51.05 28.05 17.78
N SER A 340 -51.75 27.53 16.75
CA SER A 340 -52.00 26.15 16.25
C SER A 340 -52.89 26.16 14.97
N HIS A 341 -52.77 25.16 14.06
CA HIS A 341 -53.69 24.87 12.93
C HIS A 341 -53.92 26.04 11.93
N THR A 342 -54.62 25.96 10.77
CA THR A 342 -55.29 24.86 10.02
C THR A 342 -54.75 24.79 8.55
N ASP A 343 -55.51 24.28 7.56
CA ASP A 343 -55.43 22.92 7.00
C ASP A 343 -56.00 22.88 5.54
N ASN A 344 -55.74 21.81 4.75
CA ASN A 344 -56.30 21.44 3.41
C ASN A 344 -56.05 22.30 2.14
N MET A 345 -55.58 21.64 1.06
CA MET A 345 -56.27 21.62 -0.26
C MET A 345 -55.85 20.41 -1.12
N ASP A 346 -56.70 20.01 -2.08
CA ASP A 346 -56.58 18.79 -2.91
C ASP A 346 -56.87 19.09 -4.39
N SER A 347 -56.14 18.43 -5.31
CA SER A 347 -56.54 18.26 -6.72
C SER A 347 -55.72 17.16 -7.44
N SER A 348 -56.12 15.89 -7.27
CA SER A 348 -56.48 14.90 -8.31
C SER A 348 -55.74 14.78 -9.69
N VAL A 349 -55.95 13.63 -10.37
CA VAL A 349 -55.63 13.27 -11.79
C VAL A 349 -54.17 12.76 -12.01
N ASP A 350 -53.90 11.54 -12.54
CA ASP A 350 -54.77 10.53 -13.19
C ASP A 350 -54.32 9.03 -13.01
N GLN A 351 -55.23 8.11 -13.38
CA GLN A 351 -55.11 6.68 -13.79
C GLN A 351 -53.77 5.91 -13.57
N ALA A 352 -53.68 4.80 -12.80
CA ALA A 352 -54.28 3.45 -12.92
C ALA A 352 -53.23 2.37 -13.41
N PRO A 353 -53.52 1.05 -13.40
CA PRO A 353 -53.79 0.21 -12.23
C PRO A 353 -52.79 -0.96 -12.06
N LYS A 354 -52.97 -1.77 -11.00
CA LYS A 354 -52.20 -3.00 -10.72
C LYS A 354 -52.55 -4.15 -11.68
N SER A 355 -51.59 -5.04 -11.96
CA SER A 355 -51.74 -6.47 -11.62
C SER A 355 -50.39 -7.21 -11.56
N THR A 356 -50.38 -8.35 -10.88
CA THR A 356 -49.34 -9.39 -10.90
C THR A 356 -49.49 -10.31 -12.10
N GLU A 357 -48.39 -10.94 -12.55
CA GLU A 357 -48.29 -12.41 -12.52
C GLU A 357 -46.84 -12.90 -12.76
N VAL A 358 -46.55 -14.11 -12.27
CA VAL A 358 -45.30 -14.86 -12.49
C VAL A 358 -45.68 -16.32 -12.70
N SER A 359 -45.31 -16.91 -13.84
CA SER A 359 -45.22 -18.37 -14.07
C SER A 359 -44.53 -18.67 -15.40
N CYS A 360 -43.90 -19.84 -15.47
CA CYS A 360 -43.15 -20.40 -16.61
C CYS A 360 -41.84 -19.66 -16.94
#